data_AF-A0A7V2JHA2-F1
#
_entry.id   AF-A0A7V2JHA2-F1
#
_cell.length_a   1.000
_cell.length_b   1.000
_cell.length_c   1.000
_cell.angle_alpha   90.00
_cell.angle_beta   90.00
_cell.angle_gamma   90.00
#
_symmetry.space_group_name_H-M   'P 1'
#
loop_
_entity.id
_entity.type
_entity.pdbx_description
1 polymer ?
#
loop_
_entity_poly.entity_id
_entity_poly.type
_entity_poly.pdbx_seq_one_letter_code
_entity_poly.pdbx_strand_id
1 'polypeptide(L)' 'MTRITALTCLLVVMMFAAIPSIAQPPDTLWTKTFGGIGGERGDCVQLTDDGGYINTGDTYSLLEAII' A
#
# COMPACT_ATOMS: atom_id res chain seq x y z
N MET A 1 11.51 3.65 46.21
CA MET A 1 10.55 2.62 45.72
C MET A 1 9.75 3.14 44.52
N THR A 2 9.16 4.33 44.58
CA THR A 2 8.38 4.94 43.47
C THR A 2 9.15 5.19 42.16
N ARG A 3 10.45 5.55 42.23
CA ARG A 3 11.28 5.84 41.04
C ARG A 3 11.56 4.62 40.14
N ILE A 4 11.74 3.44 40.73
CA ILE A 4 12.00 2.20 39.99
C ILE A 4 10.70 1.71 39.34
N THR A 5 9.58 1.80 40.06
CA THR A 5 8.26 1.44 39.53
C THR A 5 7.86 2.33 38.36
N ALA A 6 8.17 3.62 38.40
CA ALA A 6 7.93 4.54 37.28
C ALA A 6 8.73 4.15 36.03
N LEU A 7 9.99 3.75 36.21
CA LEU A 7 10.86 3.29 35.12
C LEU A 7 10.33 1.99 34.48
N THR A 8 9.89 1.04 35.30
CA THR A 8 9.31 -0.22 34.79
C THR A 8 7.99 0.02 34.06
N CYS A 9 7.13 0.92 34.56
CA CYS A 9 5.91 1.28 33.84
C CYS A 9 6.22 1.96 32.50
N LEU A 10 7.23 2.84 32.46
CA LEU A 10 7.66 3.49 31.22
C LEU A 10 8.15 2.47 30.18
N LEU A 11 8.97 1.50 30.60
CA LEU A 11 9.48 0.45 29.71
C LEU A 11 8.35 -0.44 29.17
N VAL A 12 7.37 -0.77 30.01
CA VAL A 12 6.18 -1.55 29.60
C VAL A 12 5.34 -0.76 28.58
N VAL A 13 5.11 0.52 28.82
CA VAL A 13 4.36 1.40 27.88
C VAL A 13 5.08 1.48 26.52
N MET A 14 6.40 1.64 26.51
CA MET A 14 7.20 1.69 25.29
C MET A 14 7.15 0.37 24.50
N MET A 15 7.15 -0.77 25.21
CA MET A 15 7.04 -2.09 24.59
C MET A 15 5.68 -2.28 23.90
N PHE A 16 4.59 -1.85 24.54
CA PHE A 16 3.25 -1.90 23.92
C PHE A 16 3.09 -0.92 22.76
N ALA A 17 3.72 0.26 22.82
CA ALA A 17 3.66 1.25 21.75
C ALA A 17 4.45 0.84 20.49
N ALA A 18 5.48 -0.01 20.61
CA ALA A 18 6.30 -0.44 19.49
C ALA A 18 5.66 -1.56 18.63
N ILE A 19 4.80 -2.40 19.23
CA ILE A 19 4.13 -3.52 18.54
C ILE A 19 3.34 -3.09 17.29
N PRO A 20 2.49 -2.04 17.31
CA PRO A 20 1.70 -1.67 16.13
C PRO A 20 2.56 -1.17 14.96
N SER A 21 3.78 -0.68 15.18
CA SER A 21 4.65 -0.16 14.11
C SER A 21 5.09 -1.22 13.11
N ILE A 22 5.00 -2.51 13.47
CA ILE A 22 5.47 -3.65 12.65
C ILE A 22 4.38 -4.08 11.64
N ALA A 23 3.13 -3.67 11.85
CA ALA A 23 1.96 -4.11 11.08
C ALA A 23 1.11 -2.94 10.55
N GLN A 24 1.70 -1.76 10.37
CA GLN A 24 0.97 -0.65 9.76
C GLN A 24 0.63 -1.00 8.30
N PRO A 25 -0.61 -0.78 7.84
CA PRO A 25 -0.92 -0.87 6.42
C PRO A 25 -0.02 0.11 5.65
N PRO A 26 0.31 -0.18 4.38
CA PRO A 26 1.08 0.74 3.55
C PRO A 26 0.40 2.12 3.54
N ASP A 27 1.19 3.18 3.71
CA ASP A 27 0.68 4.55 3.61
C ASP A 27 0.40 4.87 2.13
N THR A 28 -0.80 4.52 1.68
CA THR A 28 -1.24 4.69 0.30
C THR A 28 -1.76 6.10 0.08
N LEU A 29 -0.86 7.10 0.15
CA LEU A 29 -1.20 8.52 -0.07
C LEU A 29 -1.70 8.81 -1.48
N TRP A 30 -1.35 7.97 -2.46
CA TRP A 30 -1.64 8.18 -3.88
C TRP A 30 -2.13 6.91 -4.57
N THR A 31 -3.16 6.26 -4.00
CA THR A 31 -3.87 5.18 -4.69
C THR A 31 -5.17 5.68 -5.28
N LYS A 32 -5.30 5.55 -6.60
CA LYS A 32 -6.57 5.68 -7.31
C LYS A 32 -6.70 4.50 -8.25
N THR A 33 -7.85 3.84 -8.21
CA THR A 33 -8.20 2.82 -9.20
C THR A 33 -8.66 3.54 -10.49
N PHE A 34 -8.11 3.12 -11.62
CA PHE A 34 -8.49 3.58 -12.95
C PHE A 34 -8.96 2.35 -13.73
N GLY A 35 -10.12 2.45 -14.38
CA GLY A 35 -10.74 1.30 -15.08
C GLY A 35 -12.27 1.35 -15.04
N GLY A 36 -12.92 0.53 -15.86
CA GLY A 36 -14.38 0.39 -15.96
C GLY A 36 -14.88 -0.98 -15.46
N ILE A 37 -16.04 -1.44 -15.96
CA ILE A 37 -16.58 -2.78 -15.65
C ILE A 37 -15.85 -3.89 -16.43
N GLY A 38 -15.17 -3.54 -17.52
CA GLY A 38 -14.37 -4.49 -18.26
C GLY A 38 -13.03 -4.80 -17.58
N GLY A 39 -12.26 -5.73 -18.16
CA GLY A 39 -11.00 -6.19 -17.57
C GLY A 39 -9.78 -5.54 -18.20
N GLU A 40 -8.83 -5.14 -17.37
CA GLU A 40 -7.49 -4.74 -17.78
C GLU A 40 -6.51 -5.90 -17.62
N ARG A 41 -5.65 -6.10 -18.62
CA ARG A 41 -4.60 -7.12 -18.62
C ARG A 41 -3.25 -6.48 -18.90
N GLY A 42 -2.30 -6.65 -17.99
CA GLY A 42 -0.89 -6.31 -18.23
C GLY A 42 -0.17 -7.49 -18.89
N ASP A 43 0.56 -7.23 -19.97
CA ASP A 43 1.28 -8.28 -20.72
C ASP A 43 2.78 -8.22 -20.51
N CYS A 44 3.35 -7.03 -20.29
CA CYS A 44 4.79 -6.88 -20.09
C CYS A 44 5.12 -5.64 -19.28
N VAL A 45 6.13 -5.75 -18.41
CA VAL A 45 6.80 -4.63 -17.76
C VAL A 45 8.29 -4.71 -18.05
N GLN A 46 8.89 -3.62 -18.52
CA GLN A 46 10.31 -3.52 -18.82
C GLN A 46 10.93 -2.31 -18.12
N LEU A 47 12.08 -2.52 -17.46
CA LEU A 47 12.90 -1.44 -16.89
C LEU A 47 13.60 -0.66 -18.01
N THR A 48 13.63 0.67 -17.90
CA THR A 48 14.39 1.54 -18.79
C THR A 48 15.76 1.89 -18.20
N ASP A 49 16.73 2.24 -19.04
CA ASP A 49 18.11 2.51 -18.61
C ASP A 49 18.25 3.73 -17.69
N ASP A 50 17.25 4.61 -17.70
CA ASP A 50 17.14 5.77 -16.79
C ASP A 50 16.48 5.41 -15.44
N GLY A 51 16.18 4.13 -15.20
CA GLY A 51 15.55 3.64 -13.97
C GLY A 51 14.03 3.76 -13.94
N GLY A 52 13.39 4.13 -15.06
CA GLY A 52 11.95 4.10 -15.24
C GLY A 52 11.42 2.71 -15.61
N TYR A 53 10.11 2.63 -15.90
CA TYR A 53 9.44 1.40 -16.33
C TYR A 53 8.47 1.69 -17.47
N ILE A 54 8.44 0.80 -18.46
CA ILE A 54 7.42 0.74 -19.52
C ILE A 54 6.49 -0.43 -19.20
N ASN A 55 5.18 -0.21 -19.25
CA ASN A 55 4.16 -1.25 -19.12
C ASN A 55 3.30 -1.27 -20.37
N THR A 56 3.04 -2.46 -20.91
CA THR A 56 2.16 -2.68 -22.06
C THR A 56 1.08 -3.69 -21.70
N GLY A 57 -0.13 -3.50 -22.23
CA GLY A 57 -1.24 -4.41 -22.04
C GLY A 57 -2.51 -3.91 -22.72
N ASP A 58 -3.56 -4.70 -22.61
CA ASP A 58 -4.86 -4.43 -23.22
C ASP A 58 -5.89 -3.97 -22.18
N THR A 59 -6.71 -2.99 -22.56
CA THR A 59 -7.90 -2.59 -21.82
C THR A 59 -9.13 -3.04 -22.60
N TYR A 60 -9.94 -3.90 -21.99
CA TYR A 60 -11.26 -4.22 -22.49
C TYR A 60 -12.31 -3.49 -21.64
N SER A 61 -13.15 -2.67 -22.25
CA SER A 61 -14.28 -2.03 -21.59
C SER A 61 -15.58 -2.59 -22.17
N LEU A 62 -16.45 -3.13 -21.30
CA LEU A 62 -17.81 -3.47 -21.70
C LEU A 62 -18.58 -2.16 -21.91
N LEU A 63 -19.03 -1.90 -23.14
CA LEU A 63 -19.97 -0.81 -23.40
C LEU A 63 -21.25 -1.05 -22.59
N GLU A 64 -21.61 -0.14 -21.67
CA GLU A 64 -23.02 0.06 -21.36
C GLU A 64 -23.65 0.81 -22.54
N ALA A 65 -24.09 0.04 -23.55
CA ALA A 65 -25.06 0.54 -24.50
C ALA A 65 -26.41 0.57 -23.78
N ILE A 66 -26.81 1.75 -23.30
CA ILE A 66 -28.21 2.03 -22.98
C ILE A 66 -28.98 1.91 -24.31
N ILE A 67 -29.73 0.82 -24.44
CA ILE A 67 -30.86 0.69 -25.37
C ILE A 67 -32.15 0.97 -24.60
#